data_AF-M5G7H7-F1
#
_entry.id   AF-M5G7H7-F1
#
_cell.length_a   1.000
_cell.length_b   1.000
_cell.length_c   1.000
_cell.angle_alpha   90.00
_cell.angle_beta   90.00
_cell.angle_gamma   90.00
#
_symmetry.space_group_name_H-M   'P 1'
#
loop_
_entity.id
_entity.type
_entity.pdbx_description
1 polymer ?
#
loop_
_entity_poly.entity_id
_entity_poly.type
_entity_poly.pdbx_seq_one_letter_code
_entity_poly.pdbx_strand_id
1 'polypeptide(L)'
;MALVLFSCAAASWAQTPTLPPYLQTASAAYTGQPYFPSYLFAEYWPGFEPTQITVQPQPKITDPISGVVYPLELTDPATIPDSDTTDPYVLPPSLLTAAVTGPLLPSTKLSTPGSLALASQALQNIVEIITSPNINETCGKCLAAFGVGKALANTAPWEVPGVMISLCNMFGYASYGTCAENFDINSDGDIATQVLALADPAALAYSNSTFLVFLPSPSANELDMTSYFASPKPANSVAPPPSGEHIRVLHLSDFHLDPRYSTYSEADCSQYLCCRSYSSNIASPNSTILPAARYGAYYCHTPYDLAGAAIEAIPILACAGPTGREFDFAIFTGDLVSHENDNQLSHAYVDYNMIKYAIGYAPLYPTLGNHDSWPQAYNSPLTLQPTYLANQFSWNYEHIAALWAEAGWVDSAAYEYASVHYGGYAYTTWRGLKIISFNTDFWSKWFRLTPQ
;
A
#
# COMPACT_ATOMS: atom_id res chain seq x y z
N MET A 1 -54.46 -43.20 -5.83
CA MET A 1 -54.28 -42.40 -4.61
C MET A 1 -52.81 -42.09 -4.50
N ALA A 2 -52.38 -40.95 -5.02
CA ALA A 2 -51.00 -40.47 -4.94
C ALA A 2 -51.07 -39.05 -4.36
N LEU A 3 -50.55 -38.86 -3.15
CA LEU A 3 -50.49 -37.56 -2.48
C LEU A 3 -49.37 -36.74 -3.13
N VAL A 4 -49.74 -35.62 -3.75
CA VAL A 4 -48.80 -34.56 -4.14
C VAL A 4 -48.59 -33.68 -2.91
N LEU A 5 -47.40 -33.76 -2.31
CA LEU A 5 -46.95 -32.84 -1.27
C LEU A 5 -46.54 -31.51 -1.93
N PHE A 6 -47.35 -30.48 -1.77
CA PHE A 6 -46.96 -29.10 -2.03
C PHE A 6 -46.08 -28.61 -0.86
N SER A 7 -44.78 -28.51 -1.06
CA SER A 7 -43.90 -27.73 -0.18
C SER A 7 -44.23 -26.24 -0.36
N CYS A 8 -44.91 -25.65 0.62
CA CYS A 8 -44.91 -24.20 0.78
C CYS A 8 -43.52 -23.78 1.26
N ALA A 9 -42.67 -23.33 0.34
CA ALA A 9 -41.50 -22.54 0.70
C ALA A 9 -42.01 -21.20 1.24
N ALA A 10 -42.12 -21.08 2.56
CA ALA A 10 -42.25 -19.79 3.20
C ALA A 10 -40.95 -19.04 2.95
N ALA A 11 -40.96 -18.12 1.98
CA ALA A 11 -39.94 -17.09 1.90
C ALA A 11 -40.03 -16.30 3.21
N SER A 12 -39.11 -16.54 4.14
CA SER A 12 -38.90 -15.61 5.24
C SER A 12 -38.36 -14.33 4.62
N TRP A 13 -39.25 -13.35 4.44
CA TRP A 13 -38.84 -11.98 4.20
C TRP A 13 -38.00 -11.58 5.41
N ALA A 14 -36.68 -11.59 5.28
CA ALA A 14 -35.82 -10.96 6.28
C ALA A 14 -36.36 -9.53 6.42
N GLN A 15 -36.88 -9.19 7.59
CA GLN A 15 -37.26 -7.82 7.87
C GLN A 15 -36.01 -6.98 7.63
N THR A 16 -36.09 -6.05 6.69
CA THR A 16 -35.06 -5.02 6.56
C THR A 16 -34.91 -4.39 7.94
N PRO A 17 -33.70 -4.40 8.53
CA PRO A 17 -33.51 -3.85 9.86
C PRO A 17 -34.04 -2.41 9.86
N THR A 18 -34.87 -2.09 10.85
CA THR A 18 -35.37 -0.72 11.01
C THR A 18 -34.19 0.19 11.25
N LEU A 19 -34.05 1.24 10.44
CA LEU A 19 -32.97 2.21 10.62
C LEU A 19 -33.08 2.83 12.02
N PRO A 20 -31.94 3.07 12.70
CA PRO A 20 -31.92 3.83 13.95
C PRO A 20 -32.70 5.14 13.81
N PRO A 21 -33.38 5.63 14.87
CA PRO A 21 -34.21 6.84 14.79
C PRO A 21 -33.51 8.06 14.15
N TYR A 22 -32.21 8.22 14.39
CA TYR A 22 -31.43 9.33 13.82
C TYR A 22 -31.19 9.20 12.30
N LEU A 23 -31.24 8.00 11.72
CA LEU A 23 -31.10 7.78 10.26
C LEU A 23 -32.44 7.78 9.54
N GLN A 24 -33.57 7.71 10.24
CA GLN A 24 -34.90 7.74 9.61
C GLN A 24 -35.19 9.07 8.92
N THR A 25 -34.51 10.15 9.36
CA THR A 25 -34.59 11.48 8.76
C THR A 25 -33.36 11.82 7.90
N ALA A 26 -32.46 10.86 7.66
CA ALA A 26 -31.26 11.09 6.86
C ALA A 26 -31.61 11.36 5.41
N SER A 27 -30.82 12.22 4.76
CA SER A 27 -30.87 12.31 3.31
C SER A 27 -30.39 11.00 2.71
N ALA A 28 -31.15 10.46 1.76
CA ALA A 28 -30.77 9.24 1.04
C ALA A 28 -29.68 9.50 -0.02
N ALA A 29 -29.37 10.77 -0.32
CA ALA A 29 -28.40 11.16 -1.32
C ALA A 29 -27.72 12.50 -0.97
N TYR A 30 -26.51 12.69 -1.48
CA TYR A 30 -25.79 13.96 -1.47
C TYR A 30 -25.45 14.35 -2.91
N THR A 31 -25.51 15.64 -3.22
CA THR A 31 -25.07 16.18 -4.50
C THR A 31 -23.96 17.17 -4.21
N GLY A 32 -22.75 16.86 -4.69
CA GLY A 32 -21.58 17.72 -4.54
C GLY A 32 -21.79 19.10 -5.16
N GLN A 33 -21.14 20.10 -4.57
CA GLN A 33 -21.13 21.46 -5.11
C GLN A 33 -20.36 21.52 -6.43
N PRO A 34 -20.59 22.53 -7.28
CA PRO A 34 -19.93 22.64 -8.59
C PRO A 34 -18.41 22.88 -8.51
N TYR A 35 -17.90 23.27 -7.34
CA TYR A 35 -16.48 23.55 -7.11
C TYR A 35 -15.96 22.73 -5.95
N PHE A 36 -14.65 22.50 -5.94
CA PHE A 36 -13.99 21.82 -4.85
C PHE A 36 -14.19 22.59 -3.54
N PRO A 37 -14.44 21.90 -2.40
CA PRO A 37 -14.62 22.55 -1.10
C PRO A 37 -13.35 23.28 -0.65
N SER A 38 -13.29 24.58 -0.94
CA SER A 38 -12.12 25.43 -0.71
C SER A 38 -11.73 25.59 0.75
N TYR A 39 -12.62 25.27 1.69
CA TYR A 39 -12.32 25.34 3.12
C TYR A 39 -11.47 24.15 3.62
N LEU A 40 -11.32 23.08 2.82
CA LEU A 40 -10.47 21.95 3.19
C LEU A 40 -8.99 22.35 3.23
N PHE A 41 -8.56 23.32 2.43
CA PHE A 41 -7.16 23.73 2.38
C PHE A 41 -7.03 25.25 2.42
N ALA A 42 -5.98 25.73 3.10
CA ALA A 42 -5.73 27.16 3.21
C ALA A 42 -5.26 27.79 1.89
N GLU A 43 -4.47 27.04 1.11
CA GLU A 43 -3.82 27.52 -0.10
C GLU A 43 -3.76 26.45 -1.18
N TYR A 44 -3.64 26.92 -2.43
CA TYR A 44 -3.52 26.10 -3.64
C TYR A 44 -2.40 26.65 -4.51
N TRP A 45 -1.84 25.79 -5.37
CA TRP A 45 -0.89 26.22 -6.38
C TRP A 45 -1.59 27.09 -7.46
N PRO A 46 -0.94 28.15 -7.96
CA PRO A 46 -1.54 29.00 -9.01
C PRO A 46 -1.94 28.19 -10.25
N GLY A 47 -3.16 28.39 -10.73
CA GLY A 47 -3.75 27.65 -11.85
C GLY A 47 -4.47 26.36 -11.47
N PHE A 48 -4.41 25.95 -10.20
CA PHE A 48 -5.05 24.73 -9.67
C PHE A 48 -5.98 25.04 -8.48
N GLU A 49 -6.62 26.22 -8.52
CA GLU A 49 -7.52 26.67 -7.46
C GLU A 49 -8.83 25.86 -7.41
N PRO A 50 -9.60 25.92 -6.30
CA PRO A 50 -10.83 25.12 -6.12
C PRO A 50 -11.94 25.36 -7.14
N THR A 51 -11.93 26.52 -7.78
CA THR A 51 -12.91 26.90 -8.81
C THR A 51 -12.61 26.30 -10.18
N GLN A 52 -11.44 25.68 -10.36
CA GLN A 52 -11.07 24.99 -11.59
C GLN A 52 -11.94 23.73 -11.76
N ILE A 53 -12.29 23.44 -13.01
CA ILE A 53 -13.16 22.31 -13.37
C ILE A 53 -12.58 21.43 -14.49
N THR A 54 -11.58 21.95 -15.21
CA THR A 54 -10.89 21.27 -16.31
C THR A 54 -9.52 20.74 -15.89
N VAL A 55 -9.03 21.18 -14.72
CA VAL A 55 -7.84 20.69 -14.05
C VAL A 55 -8.20 20.38 -12.60
N GLN A 56 -7.59 19.35 -12.06
CA GLN A 56 -7.78 18.95 -10.66
C GLN A 56 -7.19 20.03 -9.72
N PRO A 57 -7.86 20.35 -8.60
CA PRO A 57 -7.28 21.20 -7.57
C PRO A 57 -5.96 20.64 -7.01
N GLN A 58 -4.96 21.51 -6.80
CA GLN A 58 -3.66 21.14 -6.23
C GLN A 58 -3.42 21.95 -4.94
N PRO A 59 -3.81 21.44 -3.77
CA PRO A 59 -3.60 22.15 -2.52
C PRO A 59 -2.12 22.21 -2.15
N LYS A 60 -1.71 23.31 -1.53
CA LYS A 60 -0.38 23.43 -0.91
C LYS A 60 -0.43 22.79 0.47
N ILE A 61 0.18 21.61 0.58
CA ILE A 61 0.25 20.88 1.85
C ILE A 61 1.62 21.11 2.48
N THR A 62 1.61 21.47 3.76
CA THR A 62 2.81 21.49 4.61
C THR A 62 2.75 20.28 5.51
N ASP A 63 3.81 19.49 5.52
CA ASP A 63 4.00 18.44 6.51
C ASP A 63 4.08 19.10 7.91
N PRO A 64 3.14 18.80 8.83
CA PRO A 64 3.16 19.40 10.16
C PRO A 64 4.34 18.93 11.01
N ILE A 65 5.01 17.83 10.66
CA ILE A 65 6.13 17.28 11.43
C ILE A 65 7.45 17.94 11.03
N SER A 66 7.79 17.96 9.74
CA SER A 66 9.03 18.59 9.26
C SER A 66 8.90 20.09 8.99
N GLY A 67 7.67 20.60 8.81
CA GLY A 67 7.41 21.97 8.35
C GLY A 67 7.70 22.20 6.86
N VAL A 68 8.03 21.14 6.10
CA VAL A 68 8.31 21.22 4.67
C VAL A 68 7.01 21.36 3.89
N VAL A 69 6.99 22.29 2.93
CA VAL A 69 5.92 22.39 1.94
C VAL A 69 6.20 21.39 0.84
N TYR A 70 5.27 20.47 0.59
CA TYR A 70 5.39 19.53 -0.52
C TYR A 70 5.41 20.28 -1.85
N PRO A 71 6.40 20.03 -2.73
CA PRO A 71 6.52 20.72 -4.01
C PRO A 71 5.38 20.34 -4.95
N LEU A 72 5.01 21.24 -5.87
CA LEU A 72 3.96 20.97 -6.87
C LEU A 72 4.33 19.77 -7.73
N GLU A 73 5.61 19.60 -8.07
CA GLU A 73 6.13 18.54 -8.92
C GLU A 73 5.85 17.14 -8.36
N LEU A 74 5.62 17.02 -7.04
CA LEU A 74 5.25 15.76 -6.41
C LEU A 74 3.88 15.27 -6.88
N THR A 75 2.95 16.20 -7.13
CA THR A 75 1.53 15.94 -7.40
C THR A 75 1.05 16.41 -8.76
N ASP A 76 1.87 17.14 -9.53
CA ASP A 76 1.48 17.64 -10.83
C ASP A 76 1.33 16.47 -11.84
N PRO A 77 0.15 16.30 -12.47
CA PRO A 77 -0.04 15.29 -13.51
C PRO A 77 0.95 15.38 -14.67
N ALA A 78 1.56 16.55 -14.90
CA ALA A 78 2.49 16.77 -16.03
C ALA A 78 3.96 16.44 -15.72
N THR A 79 4.34 16.28 -14.45
CA THR A 79 5.75 16.10 -14.04
C THR A 79 5.97 14.84 -13.21
N ILE A 80 5.19 13.79 -13.49
CA ILE A 80 5.33 12.50 -12.83
C ILE A 80 6.75 11.96 -13.10
N PRO A 81 7.54 11.63 -12.06
CA PRO A 81 8.92 11.18 -12.25
C PRO A 81 8.96 9.80 -12.91
N ASP A 82 10.00 9.55 -13.70
CA ASP A 82 10.28 8.21 -14.28
C ASP A 82 11.06 7.30 -13.30
N SER A 83 11.60 7.86 -12.20
CA SER A 83 12.39 7.13 -11.21
C SER A 83 12.50 7.93 -9.91
N ASP A 84 12.49 7.25 -8.77
CA ASP A 84 12.95 7.82 -7.51
C ASP A 84 14.46 8.05 -7.56
N THR A 85 14.85 9.31 -7.35
CA THR A 85 16.26 9.73 -7.37
C THR A 85 16.70 10.37 -6.06
N THR A 86 15.82 10.37 -5.08
CA THR A 86 15.97 11.10 -3.82
C THR A 86 16.09 10.17 -2.63
N ASP A 87 15.24 9.14 -2.54
CA ASP A 87 15.22 8.29 -1.36
C ASP A 87 16.33 7.24 -1.41
N PRO A 88 16.93 6.93 -0.24
CA PRO A 88 18.00 5.95 -0.21
C PRO A 88 17.46 4.52 -0.34
N TYR A 89 18.17 3.67 -1.06
CA TYR A 89 17.89 2.24 -1.14
C TYR A 89 18.78 1.45 -0.18
N VAL A 90 18.44 0.19 0.08
CA VAL A 90 19.15 -0.66 1.04
C VAL A 90 19.48 -2.02 0.42
N LEU A 91 20.76 -2.42 0.47
CA LEU A 91 21.21 -3.73 -0.01
C LEU A 91 21.72 -4.64 1.12
N PRO A 92 21.68 -5.97 0.96
CA PRO A 92 22.29 -6.89 1.90
C PRO A 92 23.82 -6.73 1.93
N PRO A 93 24.51 -7.24 2.97
CA PRO A 93 25.97 -7.24 3.03
C PRO A 93 26.63 -7.90 1.82
N SER A 94 27.80 -7.41 1.44
CA SER A 94 28.57 -7.91 0.29
C SER A 94 29.84 -8.63 0.75
N LEU A 95 30.19 -9.74 0.07
CA LEU A 95 31.48 -10.40 0.25
C LEU A 95 32.66 -9.66 -0.41
N LEU A 96 32.39 -8.70 -1.29
CA LEU A 96 33.42 -7.89 -1.95
C LEU A 96 33.83 -6.66 -1.14
N THR A 97 33.02 -6.24 -0.16
CA THR A 97 33.31 -5.05 0.66
C THR A 97 32.82 -5.23 2.09
N ALA A 98 33.65 -4.79 3.05
CA ALA A 98 33.25 -4.73 4.46
C ALA A 98 32.44 -3.47 4.80
N ALA A 99 32.23 -2.57 3.84
CA ALA A 99 31.42 -1.37 4.03
C ALA A 99 29.92 -1.74 4.15
N VAL A 100 29.20 -0.97 4.95
CA VAL A 100 27.74 -1.04 5.02
C VAL A 100 27.17 -0.67 3.65
N THR A 101 26.28 -1.50 3.13
CA THR A 101 25.66 -1.37 1.79
C THR A 101 24.25 -0.77 1.83
N GLY A 102 23.94 0.02 2.86
CA GLY A 102 22.66 0.71 3.01
C GLY A 102 22.51 1.48 4.33
N PRO A 103 21.82 2.64 4.37
CA PRO A 103 21.14 3.29 3.25
C PRO A 103 22.13 3.97 2.28
N LEU A 104 21.88 3.84 0.97
CA LEU A 104 22.72 4.40 -0.10
C LEU A 104 21.89 5.33 -0.97
N LEU A 105 22.47 6.45 -1.41
CA LEU A 105 21.79 7.36 -2.33
C LEU A 105 21.68 6.72 -3.73
N PRO A 106 20.63 7.01 -4.51
CA PRO A 106 20.46 6.54 -5.89
C PRO A 106 21.65 6.83 -6.81
N SER A 107 22.40 7.91 -6.53
CA SER A 107 23.60 8.30 -7.28
C SER A 107 24.86 7.46 -6.96
N THR A 108 24.80 6.56 -5.99
CA THR A 108 25.94 5.75 -5.55
C THR A 108 26.35 4.74 -6.61
N LYS A 109 27.63 4.73 -6.99
CA LYS A 109 28.18 3.80 -7.99
C LYS A 109 29.05 2.73 -7.33
N LEU A 110 28.54 1.51 -7.25
CA LEU A 110 29.25 0.36 -6.67
C LEU A 110 29.80 -0.62 -7.73
N SER A 111 29.25 -0.60 -8.94
CA SER A 111 29.66 -1.53 -10.00
C SER A 111 31.13 -1.35 -10.39
N THR A 112 31.82 -2.48 -10.53
CA THR A 112 33.20 -2.59 -10.99
C THR A 112 33.25 -3.54 -12.20
N PRO A 113 34.31 -3.50 -13.01
CA PRO A 113 34.47 -4.48 -14.09
C PRO A 113 34.40 -5.95 -13.61
N GLY A 114 34.88 -6.22 -12.39
CA GLY A 114 34.84 -7.56 -11.79
C GLY A 114 33.43 -7.99 -11.39
N SER A 115 32.66 -7.11 -10.73
CA SER A 115 31.27 -7.41 -10.35
C SER A 115 30.35 -7.54 -11.56
N LEU A 116 30.56 -6.73 -12.61
CA LEU A 116 29.84 -6.86 -13.88
C LEU A 116 30.14 -8.18 -14.61
N ALA A 117 31.40 -8.64 -14.57
CA ALA A 117 31.77 -9.94 -15.11
C ALA A 117 31.10 -11.09 -14.33
N LEU A 118 31.05 -10.98 -13.00
CA LEU A 118 30.35 -11.94 -12.14
C LEU A 118 28.84 -11.96 -12.44
N ALA A 119 28.20 -10.81 -12.60
CA ALA A 119 26.79 -10.70 -12.95
C ALA A 119 26.49 -11.31 -14.33
N SER A 120 27.35 -11.06 -15.31
CA SER A 120 27.24 -11.65 -16.65
C SER A 120 27.36 -13.17 -16.61
N GLN A 121 28.27 -13.71 -15.79
CA GLN A 121 28.41 -15.15 -15.58
C GLN A 121 27.19 -15.74 -14.86
N ALA A 122 26.67 -15.06 -13.84
CA ALA A 122 25.47 -15.48 -13.12
C ALA A 122 24.26 -15.56 -14.07
N LEU A 123 24.06 -14.54 -14.90
CA LEU A 123 23.00 -14.53 -15.92
C LEU A 123 23.12 -15.72 -16.88
N GLN A 124 24.31 -15.98 -17.42
CA GLN A 124 24.56 -17.11 -18.31
C GLN A 124 24.24 -18.45 -17.63
N ASN A 125 24.75 -18.67 -16.41
CA ASN A 125 24.50 -19.88 -15.65
C ASN A 125 23.00 -20.09 -15.36
N ILE A 126 22.28 -19.01 -15.00
CA ILE A 126 20.83 -19.08 -14.76
C ILE A 126 20.10 -19.46 -16.05
N VAL A 127 20.43 -18.84 -17.18
CA VAL A 127 19.81 -19.16 -18.48
C VAL A 127 20.10 -20.60 -18.88
N GLU A 128 21.33 -21.09 -18.71
CA GLU A 128 21.69 -22.48 -18.97
C GLU A 128 20.89 -23.45 -18.09
N ILE A 129 20.73 -23.16 -16.79
CA ILE A 129 19.94 -23.98 -15.86
C ILE A 129 18.47 -24.03 -16.28
N ILE A 130 17.86 -22.87 -16.55
CA ILE A 130 16.43 -22.76 -16.89
C ILE A 130 16.13 -23.44 -18.22
N THR A 131 17.01 -23.30 -19.21
CA THR A 131 16.82 -23.85 -20.57
C THR A 131 17.33 -25.29 -20.71
N SER A 132 18.07 -25.82 -19.72
CA SER A 132 18.65 -27.16 -19.77
C SER A 132 17.59 -28.25 -19.97
N PRO A 133 17.76 -29.14 -20.97
CA PRO A 133 16.91 -30.31 -21.14
C PRO A 133 17.26 -31.44 -20.15
N ASN A 134 18.37 -31.32 -19.41
CA ASN A 134 18.87 -32.38 -18.51
C ASN A 134 18.27 -32.29 -17.10
N ILE A 135 17.61 -31.19 -16.75
CA ILE A 135 16.88 -31.02 -15.49
C ILE A 135 15.39 -31.08 -15.83
N ASN A 136 14.74 -32.23 -15.64
CA ASN A 136 13.34 -32.38 -16.03
C ASN A 136 12.35 -31.80 -15.02
N GLU A 137 12.78 -31.58 -13.76
CA GLU A 137 11.91 -31.06 -12.70
C GLU A 137 12.01 -29.52 -12.61
N THR A 138 10.88 -28.84 -12.76
CA THR A 138 10.77 -27.37 -12.63
C THR A 138 11.31 -26.85 -11.31
N CYS A 139 11.06 -27.57 -10.20
CA CYS A 139 11.58 -27.22 -8.88
C CYS A 139 13.11 -27.28 -8.83
N GLY A 140 13.71 -28.35 -9.39
CA GLY A 140 15.16 -28.50 -9.46
C GLY A 140 15.84 -27.37 -10.25
N LYS A 141 15.24 -26.93 -11.37
CA LYS A 141 15.73 -25.76 -12.12
C LYS A 141 15.63 -24.48 -11.30
N CYS A 142 14.50 -24.26 -10.65
CA CYS A 142 14.27 -23.09 -9.81
C CYS A 142 15.28 -23.00 -8.67
N LEU A 143 15.48 -24.09 -7.90
CA LEU A 143 16.42 -24.11 -6.79
C LEU A 143 17.87 -23.92 -7.24
N ALA A 144 18.26 -24.50 -8.38
CA ALA A 144 19.60 -24.30 -8.94
C ALA A 144 19.83 -22.86 -9.41
N ALA A 145 18.88 -22.27 -10.14
CA ALA A 145 18.95 -20.87 -10.58
C ALA A 145 18.94 -19.91 -9.39
N PHE A 146 18.10 -20.18 -8.38
CA PHE A 146 18.06 -19.46 -7.12
C PHE A 146 19.42 -19.49 -6.41
N GLY A 147 20.09 -20.65 -6.36
CA GLY A 147 21.44 -20.77 -5.79
C GLY A 147 22.47 -19.86 -6.45
N VAL A 148 22.43 -19.73 -7.78
CA VAL A 148 23.29 -18.80 -8.53
C VAL A 148 22.94 -17.35 -8.21
N GLY A 149 21.66 -16.99 -8.24
CA GLY A 149 21.19 -15.65 -7.89
C GLY A 149 21.56 -15.25 -6.46
N LYS A 150 21.36 -16.14 -5.49
CA LYS A 150 21.74 -15.96 -4.08
C LYS A 150 23.25 -15.75 -3.90
N ALA A 151 24.07 -16.48 -4.65
CA ALA A 151 25.52 -16.27 -4.63
C ALA A 151 25.90 -14.87 -5.15
N LEU A 152 25.26 -14.40 -6.22
CA LEU A 152 25.44 -13.03 -6.71
C LEU A 152 24.98 -12.01 -5.68
N ALA A 153 23.78 -12.18 -5.09
CA ALA A 153 23.22 -11.27 -4.10
C ALA A 153 24.09 -11.13 -2.84
N ASN A 154 24.74 -12.21 -2.38
CA ASN A 154 25.68 -12.14 -1.27
C ASN A 154 27.06 -11.59 -1.67
N THR A 155 27.44 -11.66 -2.94
CA THR A 155 28.78 -11.24 -3.39
C THR A 155 28.79 -9.79 -3.89
N ALA A 156 27.93 -9.46 -4.85
CA ALA A 156 27.80 -8.16 -5.49
C ALA A 156 26.30 -7.78 -5.62
N PRO A 157 25.61 -7.48 -4.49
CA PRO A 157 24.16 -7.26 -4.47
C PRO A 157 23.69 -6.18 -5.45
N TRP A 158 24.45 -5.12 -5.64
CA TRP A 158 24.11 -4.02 -6.56
C TRP A 158 24.04 -4.43 -8.04
N GLU A 159 24.54 -5.60 -8.42
CA GLU A 159 24.42 -6.10 -9.81
C GLU A 159 23.17 -6.99 -10.02
N VAL A 160 22.49 -7.41 -8.95
CA VAL A 160 21.32 -8.30 -9.02
C VAL A 160 20.16 -7.65 -9.80
N PRO A 161 19.79 -6.37 -9.56
CA PRO A 161 18.76 -5.69 -10.35
C PRO A 161 18.97 -5.81 -11.87
N GLY A 162 20.19 -5.57 -12.36
CA GLY A 162 20.51 -5.68 -13.78
C GLY A 162 20.34 -7.10 -14.35
N VAL A 163 20.65 -8.13 -13.56
CA VAL A 163 20.41 -9.53 -13.93
C VAL A 163 18.91 -9.83 -13.96
N MET A 164 18.14 -9.36 -12.97
CA MET A 164 16.68 -9.53 -12.93
C MET A 164 15.99 -8.87 -14.13
N ILE A 165 16.36 -7.63 -14.47
CA ILE A 165 15.87 -6.92 -15.66
C ILE A 165 16.16 -7.72 -16.93
N SER A 166 17.38 -8.27 -17.06
CA SER A 166 17.78 -9.06 -18.22
C SER A 166 16.98 -10.35 -18.36
N LEU A 167 16.76 -11.07 -17.26
CA LEU A 167 15.93 -12.28 -17.23
C LEU A 167 14.47 -11.96 -17.55
N CYS A 168 13.92 -10.90 -16.95
CA CYS A 168 12.56 -10.45 -17.20
C CYS A 168 12.33 -10.14 -18.69
N ASN A 169 13.25 -9.41 -19.33
CA ASN A 169 13.16 -9.10 -20.77
C ASN A 169 13.28 -10.35 -21.64
N MET A 170 14.16 -11.30 -21.27
CA MET A 170 14.38 -12.53 -22.04
C MET A 170 13.17 -13.46 -22.03
N PHE A 171 12.47 -13.56 -20.90
CA PHE A 171 11.36 -14.49 -20.71
C PHE A 171 9.98 -13.83 -20.77
N GLY A 172 9.91 -12.50 -20.92
CA GLY A 172 8.64 -11.77 -21.03
C GLY A 172 7.86 -11.72 -19.72
N TYR A 173 8.54 -11.51 -18.59
CA TYR A 173 7.91 -11.50 -17.25
C TYR A 173 7.44 -10.12 -16.78
N ALA A 174 7.45 -9.11 -17.65
CA ALA A 174 6.84 -7.82 -17.32
C ALA A 174 5.32 -8.01 -17.16
N SER A 175 4.80 -7.72 -15.97
CA SER A 175 3.35 -7.74 -15.69
C SER A 175 2.72 -6.39 -16.03
N TYR A 176 3.30 -5.31 -15.50
CA TYR A 176 2.91 -3.92 -15.75
C TYR A 176 4.16 -3.08 -15.96
N GLY A 177 4.13 -2.14 -16.91
CA GLY A 177 5.32 -1.35 -17.25
C GLY A 177 6.46 -2.17 -17.85
N THR A 178 7.68 -1.65 -17.76
CA THR A 178 8.90 -2.29 -18.27
C THR A 178 9.61 -3.09 -17.18
N CYS A 179 10.46 -4.05 -17.57
CA CYS A 179 11.29 -4.76 -16.59
C CYS A 179 12.19 -3.81 -15.77
N ALA A 180 12.63 -2.69 -16.34
CA ALA A 180 13.41 -1.69 -15.60
C ALA A 180 12.56 -0.99 -14.54
N GLU A 181 11.32 -0.60 -14.87
CA GLU A 181 10.40 0.03 -13.92
C GLU A 181 10.09 -0.87 -12.71
N ASN A 182 10.05 -2.19 -12.90
CA ASN A 182 9.79 -3.16 -11.83
C ASN A 182 11.05 -3.59 -11.04
N PHE A 183 12.21 -3.66 -11.68
CA PHE A 183 13.39 -4.33 -11.09
C PHE A 183 14.62 -3.45 -10.98
N ASP A 184 14.54 -2.15 -11.29
CA ASP A 184 15.62 -1.22 -11.00
C ASP A 184 15.88 -1.15 -9.49
N ILE A 185 17.09 -0.73 -9.11
CA ILE A 185 17.51 -0.67 -7.72
C ILE A 185 16.73 0.35 -6.89
N ASN A 186 16.17 1.39 -7.52
CA ASN A 186 15.31 2.38 -6.87
C ASN A 186 13.82 2.07 -7.07
N SER A 187 13.52 0.82 -7.39
CA SER A 187 12.18 0.22 -7.42
C SER A 187 12.24 -1.04 -6.55
N ASP A 188 11.55 -2.11 -6.90
CA ASP A 188 11.53 -3.36 -6.15
C ASP A 188 12.85 -4.18 -6.20
N GLY A 189 13.84 -3.73 -6.99
CA GLY A 189 15.08 -4.45 -7.21
C GLY A 189 15.96 -4.59 -5.96
N ASP A 190 15.95 -3.61 -5.04
CA ASP A 190 16.73 -3.68 -3.80
C ASP A 190 16.11 -4.70 -2.81
N ILE A 191 14.79 -4.65 -2.61
CA ILE A 191 14.05 -5.62 -1.78
C ILE A 191 14.17 -7.02 -2.36
N ALA A 192 14.01 -7.19 -3.68
CA ALA A 192 14.21 -8.49 -4.33
C ALA A 192 15.62 -9.05 -4.09
N THR A 193 16.63 -8.18 -4.12
CA THR A 193 18.02 -8.54 -3.81
C THR A 193 18.19 -8.98 -2.35
N GLN A 194 17.57 -8.26 -1.41
CA GLN A 194 17.57 -8.62 0.02
C GLN A 194 16.91 -9.99 0.23
N VAL A 195 15.72 -10.21 -0.34
CA VAL A 195 15.00 -11.48 -0.27
C VAL A 195 15.85 -12.61 -0.86
N LEU A 196 16.48 -12.40 -2.02
CA LEU A 196 17.33 -13.41 -2.65
C LEU A 196 18.57 -13.76 -1.81
N ALA A 197 19.21 -12.77 -1.18
CA ALA A 197 20.36 -13.00 -0.32
C ALA A 197 20.00 -13.77 0.96
N LEU A 198 18.86 -13.43 1.57
CA LEU A 198 18.48 -13.88 2.92
C LEU A 198 17.61 -15.15 2.90
N ALA A 199 16.80 -15.35 1.87
CA ALA A 199 15.84 -16.45 1.83
C ALA A 199 16.55 -17.80 1.87
N ASP A 200 16.10 -18.68 2.76
CA ASP A 200 16.56 -20.07 2.83
C ASP A 200 15.85 -20.87 1.72
N PRO A 201 16.58 -21.49 0.77
CA PRO A 201 15.99 -22.33 -0.28
C PRO A 201 15.03 -23.41 0.26
N ALA A 202 15.32 -23.97 1.43
CA ALA A 202 14.46 -24.98 2.07
C ALA A 202 13.22 -24.34 2.72
N ALA A 203 13.31 -23.06 3.10
CA ALA A 203 12.20 -22.27 3.62
C ALA A 203 11.48 -21.43 2.54
N LEU A 204 11.86 -21.53 1.26
CA LEU A 204 11.16 -20.85 0.16
C LEU A 204 9.73 -21.39 -0.03
N ALA A 205 9.44 -22.60 0.48
CA ALA A 205 8.08 -23.09 0.65
C ALA A 205 7.23 -22.21 1.59
N TYR A 206 7.82 -21.24 2.31
CA TYR A 206 7.15 -20.37 3.26
C TYR A 206 6.90 -18.93 2.80
N SER A 207 7.41 -18.52 1.63
CA SER A 207 7.24 -17.14 1.14
C SER A 207 6.20 -17.08 0.01
N ASN A 208 5.13 -16.29 0.19
CA ASN A 208 4.36 -15.76 -0.96
C ASN A 208 5.09 -14.51 -1.45
N SER A 209 6.29 -14.65 -2.02
CA SER A 209 6.99 -13.50 -2.64
C SER A 209 6.70 -13.45 -4.13
N THR A 210 6.56 -12.24 -4.65
CA THR A 210 6.30 -11.90 -6.07
C THR A 210 7.36 -12.50 -6.99
N PHE A 211 8.56 -12.71 -6.46
CA PHE A 211 9.72 -13.13 -7.22
C PHE A 211 9.86 -14.66 -7.33
N LEU A 212 9.13 -15.45 -6.51
CA LEU A 212 9.36 -16.89 -6.35
C LEU A 212 8.05 -17.68 -6.36
N VAL A 213 7.34 -17.63 -7.49
CA VAL A 213 5.98 -18.14 -7.73
C VAL A 213 5.83 -19.67 -7.71
N PHE A 214 6.93 -20.43 -7.63
CA PHE A 214 6.92 -21.85 -8.02
C PHE A 214 6.83 -22.88 -6.89
N LEU A 215 6.61 -22.46 -5.63
CA LEU A 215 6.60 -23.37 -4.49
C LEU A 215 5.25 -23.43 -3.76
N PRO A 216 4.81 -24.61 -3.31
CA PRO A 216 3.57 -24.75 -2.55
C PRO A 216 3.68 -23.97 -1.23
N SER A 217 2.63 -23.19 -0.91
CA SER A 217 2.56 -22.42 0.33
C SER A 217 2.63 -23.32 1.56
N PRO A 218 3.24 -22.85 2.66
CA PRO A 218 3.37 -23.67 3.85
C PRO A 218 2.02 -23.75 4.56
N SER A 219 1.86 -24.73 5.44
CA SER A 219 0.83 -24.65 6.48
C SER A 219 1.13 -23.46 7.39
N ALA A 220 0.08 -22.79 7.87
CA ALA A 220 0.24 -21.78 8.92
C ALA A 220 0.94 -22.42 10.14
N ASN A 221 1.90 -21.71 10.73
CA ASN A 221 2.52 -22.16 11.98
C ASN A 221 1.44 -22.33 13.05
N GLU A 222 1.44 -23.46 13.76
CA GLU A 222 0.61 -23.60 14.95
C GLU A 222 1.13 -22.65 16.04
N LEU A 223 0.30 -21.68 16.42
CA LEU A 223 0.63 -20.73 17.48
C LEU A 223 0.31 -21.35 18.84
N ASP A 224 1.35 -21.67 19.61
CA ASP A 224 1.19 -21.99 21.03
C ASP A 224 1.00 -20.70 21.83
N MET A 225 -0.27 -20.37 22.10
CA MET A 225 -0.65 -19.19 22.88
C MET A 225 -0.79 -19.49 24.38
N THR A 226 -0.44 -20.69 24.84
CA THR A 226 -0.66 -21.08 26.26
C THR A 226 0.14 -20.22 27.23
N SER A 227 1.33 -19.75 26.83
CA SER A 227 2.18 -18.86 27.63
C SER A 227 1.81 -17.38 27.52
N TYR A 228 0.98 -16.98 26.55
CA TYR A 228 0.57 -15.59 26.34
C TYR A 228 -0.48 -15.12 27.36
N PHE A 229 -1.16 -16.06 28.02
CA PHE A 229 -2.20 -15.77 29.00
C PHE A 229 -1.81 -16.32 30.38
N ALA A 230 -1.86 -15.47 31.40
CA ALA A 230 -1.56 -15.86 32.78
C ALA A 230 -2.53 -16.91 33.35
N SER A 231 -3.65 -17.16 32.69
CA SER A 231 -4.64 -18.16 33.09
C SER A 231 -5.32 -18.75 31.85
N PRO A 232 -5.77 -20.02 31.91
CA PRO A 232 -6.53 -20.62 30.82
C PRO A 232 -7.79 -19.82 30.48
N LYS A 233 -8.23 -19.90 29.22
CA LYS A 233 -9.51 -19.33 28.79
C LYS A 233 -10.64 -19.80 29.72
N PRO A 234 -11.45 -18.92 30.31
CA PRO A 234 -12.56 -19.31 31.16
C PRO A 234 -13.54 -20.22 30.38
N ALA A 235 -13.89 -21.37 30.97
CA ALA A 235 -14.69 -22.41 30.28
C ALA A 235 -16.09 -21.93 29.84
N ASN A 236 -16.65 -20.93 30.53
CA ASN A 236 -18.00 -20.42 30.33
C ASN A 236 -18.04 -18.89 30.16
N SER A 237 -17.05 -18.30 29.49
CA SER A 237 -17.09 -16.87 29.18
C SER A 237 -18.27 -16.56 28.25
N VAL A 238 -19.26 -15.81 28.75
CA VAL A 238 -20.39 -15.30 27.97
C VAL A 238 -20.21 -13.80 27.82
N ALA A 239 -20.43 -13.26 26.61
CA ALA A 239 -20.44 -11.82 26.39
C ALA A 239 -21.54 -11.18 27.26
N PRO A 240 -21.31 -9.97 27.83
CA PRO A 240 -22.37 -9.24 28.52
C PRO A 240 -23.60 -9.03 27.63
N PRO A 241 -24.82 -8.96 28.20
CA PRO A 241 -25.99 -8.62 27.41
C PRO A 241 -25.82 -7.22 26.79
N PRO A 242 -26.29 -6.99 25.55
CA PRO A 242 -26.27 -5.66 24.93
C PRO A 242 -26.98 -4.64 25.81
N SER A 243 -26.41 -3.44 25.95
CA SER A 243 -27.02 -2.36 26.74
C SER A 243 -28.29 -1.78 26.10
N GLY A 244 -28.48 -2.00 24.79
CA GLY A 244 -29.51 -1.33 23.99
C GLY A 244 -29.13 0.09 23.55
N GLU A 245 -27.96 0.58 23.97
CA GLU A 245 -27.39 1.84 23.49
C GLU A 245 -26.53 1.59 22.24
N HIS A 246 -26.61 2.50 21.27
CA HIS A 246 -25.81 2.45 20.05
C HIS A 246 -24.75 3.55 20.05
N ILE A 247 -23.60 3.23 19.48
CA ILE A 247 -22.55 4.20 19.15
C ILE A 247 -22.44 4.32 17.63
N ARG A 248 -21.96 5.47 17.16
CA ARG A 248 -21.73 5.73 15.72
C ARG A 248 -20.25 5.68 15.42
N VAL A 249 -19.85 4.70 14.62
CA VAL A 249 -18.47 4.51 14.20
C VAL A 249 -18.38 4.74 12.70
N LEU A 250 -17.55 5.70 12.28
CA LEU A 250 -17.19 5.87 10.88
C LEU A 250 -16.06 4.90 10.54
N HIS A 251 -16.20 4.11 9.48
CA HIS A 251 -15.13 3.26 8.97
C HIS A 251 -14.78 3.72 7.56
N LEU A 252 -13.55 4.21 7.39
CA LEU A 252 -12.94 4.56 6.11
C LEU A 252 -11.83 3.57 5.78
N SER A 253 -11.63 3.28 4.50
CA SER A 253 -10.56 2.41 3.99
C SER A 253 -10.31 2.73 2.53
N ASP A 254 -9.14 2.39 2.00
CA ASP A 254 -8.85 2.36 0.56
C ASP A 254 -9.20 3.68 -0.13
N PHE A 255 -8.77 4.79 0.48
CA PHE A 255 -9.09 6.11 -0.04
C PHE A 255 -8.40 6.33 -1.39
N HIS A 256 -7.18 5.78 -1.55
CA HIS A 256 -6.34 5.86 -2.74
C HIS A 256 -6.48 7.22 -3.43
N LEU A 257 -6.10 8.27 -2.70
CA LEU A 257 -6.05 9.61 -3.25
C LEU A 257 -5.07 9.62 -4.40
N ASP A 258 -5.55 10.11 -5.53
CA ASP A 258 -4.75 10.35 -6.70
C ASP A 258 -4.49 11.85 -6.89
N PRO A 259 -3.43 12.40 -6.27
CA PRO A 259 -3.10 13.80 -6.44
C PRO A 259 -2.60 14.12 -7.86
N ARG A 260 -2.18 13.12 -8.64
CA ARG A 260 -1.67 13.23 -10.02
C ARG A 260 -2.75 12.98 -11.08
N TYR A 261 -4.03 12.86 -10.70
CA TYR A 261 -5.14 12.60 -11.62
C TYR A 261 -5.26 13.72 -12.67
N SER A 262 -5.42 13.35 -13.95
CA SER A 262 -5.56 14.30 -15.06
C SER A 262 -6.96 14.21 -15.68
N THR A 263 -7.80 15.23 -15.47
CA THR A 263 -9.10 15.33 -16.14
C THR A 263 -8.94 15.31 -17.66
N TYR A 264 -9.84 14.62 -18.36
CA TYR A 264 -9.85 14.40 -19.81
C TYR A 264 -8.73 13.52 -20.39
N SER A 265 -7.83 12.99 -19.57
CA SER A 265 -6.88 11.97 -20.03
C SER A 265 -7.57 10.63 -20.34
N GLU A 266 -6.85 9.64 -20.88
CA GLU A 266 -7.43 8.34 -21.19
C GLU A 266 -7.81 7.56 -19.92
N ALA A 267 -9.10 7.21 -19.82
CA ALA A 267 -9.65 6.40 -18.74
C ALA A 267 -9.80 4.91 -19.11
N ASP A 268 -9.70 4.55 -20.39
CA ASP A 268 -9.66 3.17 -20.88
C ASP A 268 -8.26 2.89 -21.49
N CYS A 269 -7.24 2.94 -20.64
CA CYS A 269 -5.85 2.83 -21.04
C CYS A 269 -5.35 1.38 -21.04
N SER A 270 -4.17 1.14 -21.61
CA SER A 270 -3.53 -0.19 -21.57
C SER A 270 -2.47 -0.32 -20.48
N GLN A 271 -2.18 0.78 -19.77
CA GLN A 271 -1.35 0.78 -18.57
C GLN A 271 -2.11 0.23 -17.36
N TYR A 272 -1.38 0.02 -16.26
CA TYR A 272 -1.96 -0.47 -15.00
C TYR A 272 -2.96 0.52 -14.37
N LEU A 273 -2.54 1.78 -14.24
CA LEU A 273 -3.38 2.87 -13.75
C LEU A 273 -3.68 3.86 -14.89
N CYS A 274 -4.96 4.16 -15.09
CA CYS A 274 -5.43 5.12 -16.08
C CYS A 274 -5.64 6.52 -15.49
N CYS A 275 -6.19 7.43 -16.29
CA CYS A 275 -6.42 8.83 -15.93
C CYS A 275 -5.13 9.64 -15.62
N ARG A 276 -4.00 9.24 -16.21
CA ARG A 276 -2.73 9.96 -16.19
C ARG A 276 -2.53 10.73 -17.46
N SER A 277 -1.73 11.79 -17.41
CA SER A 277 -1.33 12.57 -18.59
C SER A 277 -0.67 11.71 -19.68
N TYR A 278 0.03 10.64 -19.27
CA TYR A 278 0.66 9.66 -20.16
C TYR A 278 -0.21 8.43 -20.49
N SER A 279 -1.42 8.31 -19.90
CA SER A 279 -2.30 7.17 -20.16
C SER A 279 -2.74 7.15 -21.62
N SER A 280 -2.69 5.95 -22.22
CA SER A 280 -3.06 5.76 -23.63
C SER A 280 -3.60 4.35 -23.85
N ASN A 281 -4.58 4.21 -24.73
CA ASN A 281 -4.99 2.89 -25.19
C ASN A 281 -4.06 2.42 -26.32
N ILE A 282 -3.56 1.17 -26.28
CA ILE A 282 -2.67 0.64 -27.33
C ILE A 282 -3.34 0.60 -28.71
N ALA A 283 -4.68 0.51 -28.77
CA ALA A 283 -5.43 0.60 -30.01
C ALA A 283 -5.58 2.05 -30.53
N SER A 284 -5.32 3.05 -29.68
CA SER A 284 -5.41 4.47 -29.99
C SER A 284 -4.33 5.28 -29.25
N PRO A 285 -3.03 5.04 -29.52
CA PRO A 285 -1.94 5.57 -28.71
C PRO A 285 -1.83 7.10 -28.73
N ASN A 286 -2.41 7.76 -29.75
CA ASN A 286 -2.33 9.20 -29.96
C ASN A 286 -3.70 9.90 -29.82
N SER A 287 -4.73 9.21 -29.29
CA SER A 287 -6.05 9.81 -29.12
C SER A 287 -6.78 9.18 -27.95
N THR A 288 -7.33 10.03 -27.09
CA THR A 288 -8.23 9.64 -26.01
C THR A 288 -9.53 9.07 -26.57
N ILE A 289 -9.85 7.84 -26.19
CA ILE A 289 -11.11 7.14 -26.50
C ILE A 289 -12.15 7.48 -25.44
N LEU A 290 -11.79 7.33 -24.16
CA LEU A 290 -12.67 7.62 -23.03
C LEU A 290 -12.04 8.72 -22.17
N PRO A 291 -12.50 9.98 -22.28
CA PRO A 291 -11.96 11.05 -21.45
C PRO A 291 -12.34 10.86 -19.98
N ALA A 292 -11.34 10.85 -19.12
CA ALA A 292 -11.41 10.83 -17.67
C ALA A 292 -12.31 11.96 -17.15
N ALA A 293 -13.39 11.60 -16.45
CA ALA A 293 -14.31 12.59 -15.89
C ALA A 293 -13.73 13.22 -14.63
N ARG A 294 -14.08 14.46 -14.32
CA ARG A 294 -13.59 15.20 -13.15
C ARG A 294 -13.65 14.41 -11.82
N TYR A 295 -14.69 13.58 -11.65
CA TYR A 295 -14.93 12.82 -10.43
C TYR A 295 -14.45 11.36 -10.50
N GLY A 296 -13.62 11.01 -11.48
CA GLY A 296 -13.04 9.67 -11.60
C GLY A 296 -13.63 8.82 -12.73
N ALA A 297 -13.05 7.63 -12.88
CA ALA A 297 -13.48 6.58 -13.80
C ALA A 297 -13.08 5.21 -13.23
N TYR A 298 -13.59 4.11 -13.79
CA TYR A 298 -13.45 2.77 -13.20
C TYR A 298 -12.01 2.24 -13.10
N TYR A 299 -11.11 2.64 -13.99
CA TYR A 299 -9.70 2.21 -14.00
C TYR A 299 -8.75 3.26 -13.42
N CYS A 300 -9.27 4.13 -12.56
CA CYS A 300 -8.54 5.26 -12.01
C CYS A 300 -8.73 5.33 -10.50
N HIS A 301 -7.81 6.01 -9.82
CA HIS A 301 -7.91 6.29 -8.40
C HIS A 301 -8.71 7.57 -8.12
N THR A 302 -8.87 7.89 -6.84
CA THR A 302 -9.77 8.94 -6.35
C THR A 302 -9.19 10.32 -6.64
N PRO A 303 -9.73 11.11 -7.60
CA PRO A 303 -9.31 12.50 -7.74
C PRO A 303 -9.74 13.33 -6.53
N TYR A 304 -9.07 14.46 -6.31
CA TYR A 304 -9.40 15.45 -5.29
C TYR A 304 -10.86 15.86 -5.34
N ASP A 305 -11.46 16.05 -6.51
CA ASP A 305 -12.87 16.43 -6.61
C ASP A 305 -13.81 15.35 -6.05
N LEU A 306 -13.54 14.06 -6.30
CA LEU A 306 -14.29 12.96 -5.70
C LEU A 306 -14.04 12.88 -4.19
N ALA A 307 -12.77 12.99 -3.78
CA ALA A 307 -12.37 13.03 -2.37
C ALA A 307 -13.13 14.13 -1.62
N GLY A 308 -13.09 15.38 -2.10
CA GLY A 308 -13.78 16.51 -1.48
C GLY A 308 -15.30 16.30 -1.38
N ALA A 309 -15.92 15.81 -2.45
CA ALA A 309 -17.36 15.51 -2.44
C ALA A 309 -17.72 14.40 -1.44
N ALA A 310 -16.90 13.35 -1.32
CA ALA A 310 -17.10 12.28 -0.36
C ALA A 310 -16.97 12.79 1.10
N ILE A 311 -15.96 13.62 1.36
CA ILE A 311 -15.72 14.24 2.67
C ILE A 311 -16.94 15.06 3.13
N GLU A 312 -17.57 15.82 2.22
CA GLU A 312 -18.79 16.56 2.54
C GLU A 312 -20.01 15.65 2.72
N ALA A 313 -20.10 14.59 1.92
CA ALA A 313 -21.24 13.68 1.92
C ALA A 313 -21.34 12.88 3.22
N ILE A 314 -20.22 12.37 3.74
CA ILE A 314 -20.16 11.48 4.91
C ILE A 314 -20.98 12.01 6.10
N PRO A 315 -20.69 13.21 6.64
CA PRO A 315 -21.43 13.74 7.79
C PRO A 315 -22.93 13.90 7.53
N ILE A 316 -23.31 14.29 6.31
CA ILE A 316 -24.70 14.53 5.92
C ILE A 316 -25.47 13.22 5.84
N LEU A 317 -24.92 12.23 5.13
CA LEU A 317 -25.53 10.92 4.92
C LEU A 317 -25.60 10.11 6.20
N ALA A 318 -24.63 10.28 7.11
CA ALA A 318 -24.62 9.61 8.40
C ALA A 318 -25.48 10.29 9.48
N CYS A 319 -26.12 11.43 9.17
CA CYS A 319 -26.74 12.31 10.17
C CYS A 319 -25.81 12.62 11.34
N ALA A 320 -24.54 12.86 11.01
CA ALA A 320 -23.48 13.11 11.96
C ALA A 320 -23.14 14.62 12.09
N GLY A 321 -24.12 15.48 11.79
CA GLY A 321 -23.97 16.94 11.81
C GLY A 321 -22.95 17.45 10.77
N PRO A 322 -22.89 18.76 10.47
CA PRO A 322 -21.98 19.29 9.45
C PRO A 322 -20.48 19.17 9.81
N THR A 323 -20.16 18.69 11.02
CA THR A 323 -18.79 18.61 11.56
C THR A 323 -18.36 17.18 11.88
N GLY A 324 -19.23 16.18 11.71
CA GLY A 324 -18.96 14.79 12.09
C GLY A 324 -18.88 14.54 13.60
N ARG A 325 -19.16 15.54 14.45
CA ARG A 325 -19.00 15.46 15.93
C ARG A 325 -19.89 14.42 16.60
N GLU A 326 -20.91 14.00 15.88
CA GLU A 326 -21.86 12.98 16.26
C GLU A 326 -21.31 11.56 16.19
N PHE A 327 -20.23 11.32 15.44
CA PHE A 327 -19.49 10.06 15.50
C PHE A 327 -18.80 9.93 16.87
N ASP A 328 -18.92 8.77 17.51
CA ASP A 328 -18.19 8.48 18.75
C ASP A 328 -16.69 8.35 18.50
N PHE A 329 -16.33 7.77 17.34
CA PHE A 329 -15.00 7.73 16.77
C PHE A 329 -15.04 7.29 15.30
N ALA A 330 -13.91 7.42 14.62
CA ALA A 330 -13.65 6.87 13.30
C ALA A 330 -12.51 5.84 13.36
N ILE A 331 -12.51 4.91 12.41
CA ILE A 331 -11.37 4.05 12.10
C ILE A 331 -11.02 4.26 10.63
N PHE A 332 -9.71 4.34 10.34
CA PHE A 332 -9.20 4.40 8.97
C PHE A 332 -8.26 3.24 8.76
N THR A 333 -8.63 2.31 7.89
CA THR A 333 -7.89 1.04 7.71
C THR A 333 -6.82 1.10 6.62
N GLY A 334 -6.27 2.29 6.36
CA GLY A 334 -5.12 2.48 5.48
C GLY A 334 -5.47 2.56 4.00
N ASP A 335 -4.43 2.47 3.17
CA ASP A 335 -4.44 2.59 1.71
C ASP A 335 -4.93 3.97 1.25
N LEU A 336 -4.19 4.98 1.69
CA LEU A 336 -4.36 6.36 1.26
C LEU A 336 -3.68 6.63 -0.08
N VAL A 337 -2.52 6.03 -0.32
CA VAL A 337 -1.66 6.32 -1.49
C VAL A 337 -2.24 5.66 -2.74
N SER A 338 -2.23 6.34 -3.89
CA SER A 338 -2.63 5.75 -5.18
C SER A 338 -1.68 4.65 -5.65
N HIS A 339 -2.15 3.74 -6.51
CA HIS A 339 -1.30 2.71 -7.11
C HIS A 339 -0.45 3.30 -8.26
N GLU A 340 0.64 3.98 -7.91
CA GLU A 340 1.66 4.35 -8.88
C GLU A 340 2.45 3.11 -9.34
N ASN A 341 3.17 3.23 -10.46
CA ASN A 341 4.28 2.31 -10.68
C ASN A 341 5.34 2.58 -9.60
N ASP A 342 5.99 1.53 -9.10
CA ASP A 342 6.94 1.60 -7.99
C ASP A 342 8.04 2.64 -8.23
N ASN A 343 8.60 2.71 -9.45
CA ASN A 343 9.60 3.70 -9.82
C ASN A 343 9.14 5.17 -9.73
N GLN A 344 7.85 5.45 -9.56
CA GLN A 344 7.27 6.80 -9.47
C GLN A 344 6.84 7.18 -8.04
N LEU A 345 7.00 6.26 -7.08
CA LEU A 345 6.80 6.48 -5.66
C LEU A 345 8.05 7.09 -5.01
N SER A 346 7.88 7.59 -3.80
CA SER A 346 8.92 8.14 -2.91
C SER A 346 8.34 8.23 -1.50
N HIS A 347 9.20 8.37 -0.49
CA HIS A 347 8.79 8.68 0.89
C HIS A 347 7.90 9.93 0.92
N ALA A 348 8.30 11.00 0.22
CA ALA A 348 7.54 12.24 0.16
C ALA A 348 6.14 12.07 -0.44
N TYR A 349 5.98 11.19 -1.43
CA TYR A 349 4.67 10.91 -2.02
C TYR A 349 3.76 10.14 -1.07
N VAL A 350 4.32 9.19 -0.31
CA VAL A 350 3.58 8.43 0.70
C VAL A 350 3.16 9.30 1.88
N ASP A 351 4.03 10.21 2.32
CA ASP A 351 3.74 11.14 3.43
C ASP A 351 2.76 12.26 3.04
N TYR A 352 2.47 12.41 1.74
CA TYR A 352 1.50 13.38 1.24
C TYR A 352 0.06 12.97 1.59
N ASN A 353 -0.47 13.54 2.67
CA ASN A 353 -1.71 13.07 3.29
C ASN A 353 -2.78 14.17 3.45
N MET A 354 -4.04 13.82 3.15
CA MET A 354 -5.22 14.67 3.37
C MET A 354 -6.28 14.08 4.34
N ILE A 355 -6.08 12.88 4.88
CA ILE A 355 -7.08 12.11 5.64
C ILE A 355 -7.63 12.87 6.85
N LYS A 356 -6.83 13.78 7.44
CA LYS A 356 -7.28 14.64 8.55
C LYS A 356 -8.53 15.46 8.21
N TYR A 357 -8.73 15.79 6.93
CA TYR A 357 -9.88 16.54 6.48
C TYR A 357 -11.12 15.67 6.27
N ALA A 358 -10.94 14.36 6.04
CA ALA A 358 -12.03 13.44 5.73
C ALA A 358 -12.88 13.03 6.94
N ILE A 359 -12.36 13.25 8.13
CA ILE A 359 -12.87 12.69 9.39
C ILE A 359 -13.49 13.75 10.32
N GLY A 360 -13.39 15.03 9.96
CA GLY A 360 -13.91 16.14 10.75
C GLY A 360 -13.27 16.21 12.15
N TYR A 361 -14.12 16.28 13.19
CA TYR A 361 -13.67 16.39 14.59
C TYR A 361 -13.74 15.07 15.38
N ALA A 362 -14.14 13.95 14.75
CA ALA A 362 -14.21 12.68 15.44
C ALA A 362 -12.81 12.15 15.77
N PRO A 363 -12.57 11.56 16.96
CA PRO A 363 -11.32 10.84 17.22
C PRO A 363 -11.13 9.75 16.17
N LEU A 364 -9.98 9.71 15.50
CA LEU A 364 -9.66 8.71 14.49
C LEU A 364 -8.64 7.71 15.04
N TYR A 365 -8.87 6.43 14.78
CA TYR A 365 -7.88 5.38 15.03
C TYR A 365 -7.42 4.80 13.69
N PRO A 366 -6.31 5.31 13.13
CA PRO A 366 -5.78 4.83 11.86
C PRO A 366 -4.98 3.53 12.02
N THR A 367 -4.77 2.84 10.90
CA THR A 367 -3.81 1.76 10.71
C THR A 367 -3.12 1.97 9.35
N LEU A 368 -1.94 1.36 9.17
CA LEU A 368 -1.29 1.31 7.85
C LEU A 368 -1.98 0.29 6.94
N GLY A 369 -2.17 0.67 5.68
CA GLY A 369 -2.41 -0.24 4.56
C GLY A 369 -1.12 -0.54 3.81
N ASN A 370 -1.19 -1.48 2.87
CA ASN A 370 0.01 -1.94 2.16
C ASN A 370 0.57 -0.88 1.19
N HIS A 371 -0.22 0.10 0.74
CA HIS A 371 0.27 1.21 -0.08
C HIS A 371 0.82 2.39 0.74
N ASP A 372 0.65 2.39 2.06
CA ASP A 372 1.06 3.50 2.93
C ASP A 372 2.54 3.41 3.35
N SER A 373 3.40 2.88 2.47
CA SER A 373 4.84 2.74 2.66
C SER A 373 5.58 2.74 1.32
N TRP A 374 6.88 3.02 1.36
CA TRP A 374 7.77 2.91 0.20
C TRP A 374 9.11 2.29 0.62
N PRO A 375 9.60 1.25 -0.07
CA PRO A 375 8.92 0.39 -1.04
C PRO A 375 7.57 -0.15 -0.55
N GLN A 376 6.56 -0.18 -1.42
CA GLN A 376 5.18 -0.47 -1.00
C GLN A 376 4.99 -1.96 -0.65
N ALA A 377 4.07 -2.23 0.27
CA ALA A 377 3.68 -3.57 0.73
C ALA A 377 4.82 -4.40 1.36
N TYR A 378 5.94 -3.78 1.70
CA TYR A 378 7.07 -4.42 2.35
C TYR A 378 7.22 -3.99 3.80
N ASN A 379 7.62 -4.95 4.64
CA ASN A 379 7.95 -4.70 6.03
C ASN A 379 9.13 -5.59 6.43
N SER A 380 9.99 -5.09 7.31
CA SER A 380 11.15 -5.83 7.82
C SER A 380 10.94 -6.27 9.27
N PRO A 381 11.09 -7.57 9.60
CA PRO A 381 11.08 -8.00 10.99
C PRO A 381 12.22 -7.34 11.77
N LEU A 382 11.96 -6.84 12.98
CA LEU A 382 12.99 -6.21 13.84
C LEU A 382 14.12 -7.17 14.25
N THR A 383 13.91 -8.48 14.12
CA THR A 383 14.93 -9.50 14.36
C THR A 383 15.89 -9.69 13.18
N LEU A 384 15.63 -9.05 12.04
CA LEU A 384 16.46 -9.18 10.85
C LEU A 384 17.87 -8.63 11.11
N GLN A 385 18.88 -9.23 10.47
CA GLN A 385 20.25 -8.79 10.57
C GLN A 385 20.85 -8.59 9.18
N PRO A 386 21.74 -7.60 9.00
CA PRO A 386 22.14 -6.57 9.98
C PRO A 386 21.01 -5.57 10.31
N THR A 387 21.15 -4.86 11.44
CA THR A 387 20.11 -3.93 11.97
C THR A 387 19.62 -2.87 10.97
N TYR A 388 20.46 -2.42 10.03
CA TYR A 388 20.00 -1.45 9.03
C TYR A 388 18.94 -2.04 8.07
N LEU A 389 18.93 -3.36 7.85
CA LEU A 389 17.84 -4.03 7.12
C LEU A 389 16.57 -4.13 7.99
N ALA A 390 16.72 -4.34 9.29
CA ALA A 390 15.59 -4.41 10.21
C ALA A 390 14.85 -3.07 10.37
N ASN A 391 15.59 -1.96 10.29
CA ASN A 391 15.07 -0.62 10.54
C ASN A 391 14.75 0.16 9.24
N GLN A 392 14.79 -0.48 8.06
CA GLN A 392 14.68 0.25 6.79
C GLN A 392 13.32 0.95 6.60
N PHE A 393 12.26 0.48 7.26
CA PHE A 393 10.93 1.11 7.26
C PHE A 393 10.64 2.00 8.48
N SER A 394 11.61 2.20 9.38
CA SER A 394 11.43 3.00 10.59
C SER A 394 11.06 4.45 10.29
N TRP A 395 11.54 5.00 9.16
CA TRP A 395 11.19 6.37 8.72
C TRP A 395 9.66 6.55 8.66
N ASN A 396 8.93 5.56 8.15
CA ASN A 396 7.49 5.61 7.96
C ASN A 396 6.77 5.49 9.32
N TYR A 397 7.12 4.48 10.12
CA TYR A 397 6.48 4.26 11.42
C TYR A 397 6.68 5.45 12.36
N GLU A 398 7.88 6.05 12.38
CA GLU A 398 8.18 7.24 13.15
C GLU A 398 7.36 8.44 12.67
N HIS A 399 7.28 8.65 11.35
CA HIS A 399 6.57 9.77 10.75
C HIS A 399 5.05 9.68 10.93
N ILE A 400 4.41 8.56 10.58
CA ILE A 400 2.96 8.39 10.73
C ILE A 400 2.51 8.47 12.19
N ALA A 401 3.31 7.92 13.12
CA ALA A 401 2.97 7.97 14.53
C ALA A 401 3.02 9.43 15.02
N ALA A 402 4.02 10.20 14.56
CA ALA A 402 4.10 11.62 14.85
C ALA A 402 2.91 12.39 14.24
N LEU A 403 2.49 12.09 13.01
CA LEU A 403 1.29 12.67 12.40
C LEU A 403 0.03 12.38 13.21
N TRP A 404 -0.16 11.14 13.68
CA TRP A 404 -1.31 10.75 14.48
C TRP A 404 -1.30 11.42 15.85
N ALA A 405 -0.12 11.55 16.48
CA ALA A 405 0.04 12.24 17.76
C ALA A 405 -0.24 13.74 17.62
N GLU A 406 0.30 14.38 16.59
CA GLU A 406 0.10 15.80 16.29
C GLU A 406 -1.38 16.11 16.00
N ALA A 407 -2.08 15.22 15.32
CA ALA A 407 -3.52 15.33 15.09
C ALA A 407 -4.38 15.04 16.34
N GLY A 408 -3.76 14.61 17.45
CA GLY A 408 -4.46 14.26 18.70
C GLY A 408 -5.26 12.96 18.62
N TRP A 409 -4.94 12.08 17.66
CA TRP A 409 -5.65 10.81 17.41
C TRP A 409 -5.20 9.70 18.34
N VAL A 410 -3.94 9.75 18.77
CA VAL A 410 -3.33 8.79 19.70
C VAL A 410 -2.72 9.53 20.89
N ASP A 411 -2.64 8.87 22.04
CA ASP A 411 -1.91 9.38 23.21
C ASP A 411 -0.41 9.08 23.11
N SER A 412 0.37 9.57 24.07
CA SER A 412 1.82 9.39 24.09
C SER A 412 2.25 7.92 24.14
N ALA A 413 1.48 7.06 24.82
CA ALA A 413 1.79 5.63 24.92
C ALA A 413 1.55 4.92 23.58
N ALA A 414 0.44 5.22 22.90
CA ALA A 414 0.16 4.69 21.57
C ALA A 414 1.15 5.21 20.52
N TYR A 415 1.54 6.49 20.59
CA TYR A 415 2.60 7.07 19.77
C TYR A 415 3.94 6.33 19.93
N GLU A 416 4.42 6.19 21.17
CA GLU A 416 5.68 5.50 21.47
C GLU A 416 5.67 4.06 20.93
N TYR A 417 4.55 3.34 21.10
CA TYR A 417 4.44 1.98 20.62
C TYR A 417 4.40 1.91 19.08
N ALA A 418 3.58 2.74 18.43
CA ALA A 418 3.47 2.79 16.97
C ALA A 418 4.80 3.12 16.28
N SER A 419 5.57 4.07 16.85
CA SER A 419 6.84 4.53 16.28
C SER A 419 7.91 3.44 16.15
N VAL A 420 7.87 2.40 16.99
CA VAL A 420 8.90 1.35 17.02
C VAL A 420 8.37 -0.07 16.88
N HIS A 421 7.04 -0.27 16.75
CA HIS A 421 6.40 -1.58 16.58
C HIS A 421 5.50 -1.61 15.34
N TYR A 422 6.10 -1.33 14.18
CA TYR A 422 5.48 -1.50 12.87
C TYR A 422 4.22 -0.66 12.64
N GLY A 423 4.09 0.50 13.29
CA GLY A 423 2.88 1.32 13.24
C GLY A 423 1.68 0.74 14.03
N GLY A 424 1.83 -0.41 14.68
CA GLY A 424 0.78 -0.99 15.53
C GLY A 424 0.72 -0.30 16.89
N TYR A 425 -0.46 -0.25 17.51
CA TYR A 425 -0.64 0.32 18.86
C TYR A 425 -1.95 -0.17 19.48
N ALA A 426 -2.16 0.17 20.75
CA ALA A 426 -3.44 -0.10 21.40
C ALA A 426 -3.88 1.07 22.29
N TYR A 427 -5.08 1.58 22.03
CA TYR A 427 -5.63 2.77 22.70
C TYR A 427 -6.90 2.42 23.48
N THR A 428 -7.11 3.04 24.65
CA THR A 428 -8.36 2.86 25.40
C THR A 428 -9.18 4.13 25.33
N THR A 429 -10.36 4.05 24.71
CA THR A 429 -11.25 5.20 24.59
C THR A 429 -11.79 5.64 25.95
N TRP A 430 -12.32 6.86 26.02
CA TRP A 430 -12.96 7.40 27.22
C TRP A 430 -14.15 6.57 27.73
N ARG A 431 -14.71 5.68 26.89
CA ARG A 431 -15.78 4.72 27.25
C ARG A 431 -15.24 3.38 27.76
N GLY A 432 -13.93 3.20 27.86
CA GLY A 432 -13.28 1.94 28.26
C GLY A 432 -13.17 0.90 27.15
N LEU A 433 -13.46 1.25 25.89
CA LEU A 433 -13.26 0.38 24.74
C LEU A 433 -11.76 0.31 24.40
N LYS A 434 -11.19 -0.89 24.28
CA LYS A 434 -9.81 -1.09 23.82
C LYS A 434 -9.80 -1.21 22.28
N ILE A 435 -9.18 -0.26 21.62
CA ILE A 435 -8.82 -0.30 20.20
C ILE A 435 -7.44 -0.93 20.07
N ILE A 436 -7.28 -1.83 19.10
CA ILE A 436 -6.01 -2.47 18.77
C ILE A 436 -5.83 -2.30 17.27
N SER A 437 -4.86 -1.48 16.88
CA SER A 437 -4.39 -1.35 15.50
C SER A 437 -3.12 -2.17 15.37
N PHE A 438 -3.04 -2.96 14.30
CA PHE A 438 -1.88 -3.77 13.99
C PHE A 438 -1.68 -3.77 12.48
N ASN A 439 -0.41 -3.79 12.07
CA ASN A 439 -0.04 -3.78 10.67
C ASN A 439 -0.20 -5.18 10.08
N THR A 440 -1.23 -5.35 9.25
CA THR A 440 -1.58 -6.64 8.66
C THR A 440 -0.69 -7.05 7.49
N ASP A 441 0.18 -6.17 6.99
CA ASP A 441 1.03 -6.46 5.83
C ASP A 441 1.96 -7.64 6.07
N PHE A 442 2.36 -7.87 7.33
CA PHE A 442 3.13 -9.06 7.74
C PHE A 442 2.42 -10.39 7.45
N TRP A 443 1.10 -10.38 7.21
CA TRP A 443 0.29 -11.55 6.89
C TRP A 443 -0.35 -11.48 5.49
N SER A 444 0.03 -10.46 4.70
CA SER A 444 -0.42 -10.29 3.32
C SER A 444 -0.02 -11.48 2.44
N LYS A 445 -0.93 -11.88 1.54
CA LYS A 445 -0.68 -12.87 0.47
C LYS A 445 -0.60 -12.22 -0.91
N TRP A 446 -0.67 -10.89 -0.99
CA TRP A 446 -0.93 -10.14 -2.23
C TRP A 446 0.11 -10.39 -3.33
N PHE A 447 1.34 -10.77 -2.99
CA PHE A 447 2.40 -11.05 -3.95
C PHE A 447 2.30 -12.41 -4.68
N ARG A 448 1.09 -12.96 -4.86
CA ARG A 448 0.87 -14.08 -5.79
C ARG A 448 0.71 -13.54 -7.20
N LEU A 449 1.81 -13.49 -7.96
CA LEU A 449 1.69 -13.57 -9.41
C LEU A 449 1.11 -14.97 -9.71
N THR A 450 -0.20 -15.09 -9.83
CA THR A 450 -0.79 -16.28 -10.43
C THR A 450 -0.34 -16.30 -11.89
N PRO A 451 0.31 -17.36 -12.39
CA PRO A 451 0.43 -17.54 -13.83
C PRO A 451 -0.99 -17.59 -14.40
N GLN A 452 -1.30 -16.68 -15.33
CA GLN A 452 -2.40 -16.92 -16.26
C GLN A 452 -1.94 -17.95 -17.30
#